data_AF-A0A8T4D3A4-F1
#
_entry.id   AF-A0A8T4D3A4-F1
#
_cell.length_a   1.000
_cell.length_b   1.000
_cell.length_c   1.000
_cell.angle_alpha   90.00
_cell.angle_beta   90.00
_cell.angle_gamma   90.00
#
_symmetry.space_group_name_H-M   'P 1'
#
loop_
_entity.id
_entity.type
_entity.pdbx_description
1 polymer ?
#
loop_
_entity_poly.entity_id
_entity_poly.type
_entity_poly.pdbx_seq_one_letter_code
_entity_poly.pdbx_strand_id
1 'polypeptide(L)'
;MKKPLLIALKEGTAMNVPIRMLGIATSIFWVLLVAFIALAAYSVKDLSFDFGEPEFAVAPDGELTLSLPLYVDNRGYYSLKEFHLSTVFSDAEGAEISRDSTFVPVIPHGESVTIVHNVTLSMVSLLEKGEQYLFNDNDLNVSVTAGLNFAELLPAEISTNFTFPWGAPFYNFVLGEPAYGQFDSAQVAVAVPMSFENHAVFDIAGNIRIELYDSAGSLLSESQTIVYVPQHSAYNGDVEFYVPLSAASLSAAQNGHFNVYFDIGLVEYGPLVIQYG
;
A
#
# COMPACT_ATOMS: atom_id res chain seq x y z
N MET A 1 -98.81 6.95 37.49
CA MET A 1 -97.48 6.75 38.11
C MET A 1 -96.56 6.07 37.10
N LYS A 2 -95.53 6.76 36.61
CA LYS A 2 -94.53 6.25 35.66
C LYS A 2 -93.48 5.43 36.43
N LYS A 3 -93.22 4.19 36.00
CA LYS A 3 -92.01 3.43 36.39
C LYS A 3 -90.86 3.83 35.46
N PRO A 4 -89.64 4.12 35.97
CA PRO A 4 -88.50 4.40 35.12
C PRO A 4 -87.89 3.11 34.59
N LEU A 5 -87.52 3.12 33.31
CA LEU A 5 -86.77 2.06 32.63
C LEU A 5 -85.28 2.32 32.89
N LEU A 6 -84.63 1.44 33.66
CA LEU A 6 -83.17 1.46 33.86
C LEU A 6 -82.53 0.69 32.70
N ILE A 7 -81.87 1.42 31.81
CA ILE A 7 -81.01 0.84 30.77
C ILE A 7 -79.63 0.64 31.41
N ALA A 8 -79.28 -0.60 31.72
CA ALA A 8 -77.93 -0.97 32.09
C ALA A 8 -77.08 -1.06 30.82
N LEU A 9 -76.25 -0.04 30.57
CA LEU A 9 -75.18 -0.09 29.58
C LEU A 9 -74.12 -1.09 30.06
N LYS A 10 -73.97 -2.19 29.31
CA LYS A 10 -72.94 -3.22 29.55
C LYS A 10 -71.60 -2.73 28.97
N GLU A 11 -70.97 -1.79 29.64
CA GLU A 11 -69.56 -1.44 29.41
C GLU A 11 -68.68 -2.53 30.04
N GLY A 12 -68.01 -3.33 29.21
CA GLY A 12 -67.09 -4.36 29.72
C GLY A 12 -66.67 -5.44 28.72
N THR A 13 -67.20 -5.43 27.49
CA THR A 13 -66.86 -6.45 26.47
C THR A 13 -65.92 -5.95 25.37
N ALA A 14 -65.64 -4.65 25.30
CA ALA A 14 -64.82 -4.07 24.23
C ALA A 14 -63.30 -4.20 24.46
N MET A 15 -62.83 -4.41 25.69
CA MET A 15 -61.40 -4.33 26.04
C MET A 15 -60.65 -5.67 25.99
N ASN A 16 -61.36 -6.81 25.90
CA ASN A 16 -60.73 -8.14 25.88
C ASN A 16 -60.23 -8.57 24.49
N VAL A 17 -60.86 -8.08 23.43
CA VAL A 17 -60.44 -8.38 22.05
C VAL A 17 -59.10 -7.72 21.71
N PRO A 18 -58.86 -6.42 22.02
CA PRO A 18 -57.57 -5.78 21.81
C PRO A 18 -56.42 -6.47 22.55
N ILE A 19 -56.63 -6.85 23.82
CA ILE A 19 -55.60 -7.51 24.63
C ILE A 19 -55.22 -8.88 24.07
N ARG A 20 -56.21 -9.67 23.62
CA ARG A 20 -55.96 -10.98 22.97
C ARG A 20 -55.26 -10.83 21.63
N MET A 21 -55.67 -9.85 20.82
CA MET A 21 -55.00 -9.56 19.54
C MET A 21 -53.56 -9.10 19.75
N LEU A 22 -53.29 -8.31 20.79
CA LEU A 22 -51.94 -7.88 21.15
C LEU A 22 -51.08 -9.08 21.57
N GLY A 23 -51.62 -10.02 22.35
CA GLY A 23 -50.94 -11.25 22.71
C GLY A 23 -50.56 -12.10 21.48
N ILE A 24 -51.49 -12.32 20.56
CA ILE A 24 -51.25 -13.07 19.32
C ILE A 24 -50.21 -12.36 18.44
N ALA A 25 -50.34 -11.05 18.24
CA ALA A 25 -49.39 -10.26 17.47
C ALA A 25 -47.98 -10.34 18.06
N THR A 26 -47.87 -10.26 19.38
CA THR A 26 -46.59 -10.40 20.10
C THR A 26 -46.00 -11.79 19.88
N SER A 27 -46.79 -12.87 19.98
CA SER A 27 -46.31 -14.23 19.72
C SER A 27 -45.85 -14.42 18.28
N ILE A 28 -46.60 -13.93 17.28
CA ILE A 28 -46.21 -14.00 15.86
C ILE A 28 -44.91 -13.23 15.64
N PHE A 29 -44.80 -12.02 16.20
CA PHE A 29 -43.59 -11.22 16.13
C PHE A 29 -42.36 -11.98 16.69
N TRP A 30 -42.47 -12.59 17.87
CA TRP A 30 -41.35 -13.36 18.44
C TRP A 30 -40.96 -14.57 17.60
N VAL A 31 -41.93 -15.29 17.03
CA VAL A 31 -41.63 -16.43 16.13
C VAL A 31 -40.89 -15.96 14.88
N LEU A 32 -41.36 -14.86 14.25
CA LEU A 32 -40.70 -14.28 13.08
C LEU A 32 -39.30 -13.76 13.43
N LEU A 33 -39.13 -13.15 14.61
CA LEU A 33 -37.84 -12.66 15.06
C LEU A 33 -36.83 -13.80 15.29
N VAL A 34 -37.24 -14.88 15.94
CA VAL A 34 -36.37 -16.06 16.15
C VAL A 34 -36.02 -16.71 14.81
N ALA A 35 -36.98 -16.83 13.89
CA ALA A 35 -36.73 -17.35 12.54
C ALA A 35 -35.75 -16.46 11.76
N PHE A 36 -35.93 -15.14 11.83
CA PHE A 36 -35.02 -14.17 11.20
C PHE A 36 -33.60 -14.30 11.76
N ILE A 37 -33.44 -14.35 13.09
CA ILE A 37 -32.13 -14.52 13.72
C ILE A 37 -31.46 -15.84 13.30
N ALA A 38 -32.23 -16.93 13.24
CA ALA A 38 -31.71 -18.23 12.81
C ALA A 38 -31.24 -18.21 11.34
N LEU A 39 -32.02 -17.61 10.43
CA LEU A 39 -31.66 -17.46 9.02
C LEU A 39 -30.45 -16.53 8.83
N ALA A 40 -30.39 -15.44 9.60
CA ALA A 40 -29.27 -14.52 9.61
C ALA A 40 -27.98 -15.23 10.05
N ALA A 41 -28.03 -15.96 11.17
CA ALA A 41 -26.89 -16.72 11.68
C ALA A 41 -26.42 -17.79 10.67
N TYR A 42 -27.34 -18.48 10.01
CA TYR A 42 -26.99 -19.48 8.98
C TYR A 42 -26.35 -18.82 7.76
N SER A 43 -26.85 -17.65 7.36
CA SER A 43 -26.31 -16.91 6.22
C SER A 43 -24.89 -16.38 6.47
N VAL A 44 -24.57 -15.95 7.70
CA VAL A 44 -23.20 -15.57 8.08
C VAL A 44 -22.27 -16.79 8.09
N LYS A 45 -22.76 -17.96 8.54
CA LYS A 45 -21.96 -19.19 8.55
C LYS A 45 -21.54 -19.62 7.13
N ASP A 46 -22.41 -19.42 6.17
CA ASP A 46 -22.20 -19.81 4.77
C ASP A 46 -21.62 -18.67 3.91
N LEU A 47 -21.13 -17.62 4.55
CA LEU A 47 -20.37 -16.55 3.94
C LEU A 47 -18.87 -16.83 4.10
N SER A 48 -18.13 -16.82 3.01
CA SER A 48 -16.67 -16.93 3.04
C SER A 48 -16.00 -15.83 2.24
N PHE A 49 -14.87 -15.38 2.76
CA PHE A 49 -13.97 -14.43 2.14
C PHE A 49 -12.62 -15.11 1.95
N ASP A 50 -12.03 -14.96 0.78
CA ASP A 50 -10.69 -15.44 0.49
C ASP A 50 -9.92 -14.38 -0.29
N PHE A 51 -8.64 -14.22 0.02
CA PHE A 51 -7.78 -13.25 -0.64
C PHE A 51 -6.92 -13.96 -1.67
N GLY A 52 -6.91 -13.46 -2.89
CA GLY A 52 -5.98 -13.88 -3.91
C GLY A 52 -4.55 -13.41 -3.62
N GLU A 53 -3.62 -13.87 -4.43
CA GLU A 53 -2.25 -13.37 -4.38
C GLU A 53 -2.21 -11.89 -4.79
N PRO A 54 -1.49 -11.04 -4.04
CA PRO A 54 -1.30 -9.64 -4.41
C PRO A 54 -0.42 -9.54 -5.67
N GLU A 55 -0.80 -8.68 -6.59
CA GLU A 55 -0.01 -8.36 -7.79
C GLU A 55 0.50 -6.92 -7.74
N PHE A 56 1.75 -6.72 -8.10
CA PHE A 56 2.37 -5.39 -8.19
C PHE A 56 2.55 -4.99 -9.64
N ALA A 57 2.19 -3.75 -9.94
CA ALA A 57 2.44 -3.14 -11.23
C ALA A 57 2.98 -1.73 -11.04
N VAL A 58 3.95 -1.34 -11.86
CA VAL A 58 4.41 0.04 -11.96
C VAL A 58 3.67 0.70 -13.11
N ALA A 59 2.93 1.76 -12.80
CA ALA A 59 2.22 2.56 -13.79
C ALA A 59 3.20 3.45 -14.58
N PRO A 60 2.86 3.88 -15.82
CA PRO A 60 3.75 4.69 -16.65
C PRO A 60 4.11 6.07 -16.07
N ASP A 61 3.32 6.56 -15.13
CA ASP A 61 3.52 7.80 -14.37
C ASP A 61 4.40 7.60 -13.11
N GLY A 62 4.89 6.38 -12.87
CA GLY A 62 5.79 6.05 -11.78
C GLY A 62 5.09 5.72 -10.46
N GLU A 63 3.78 5.48 -10.48
CA GLU A 63 3.04 5.02 -9.32
C GLU A 63 3.11 3.49 -9.18
N LEU A 64 3.25 2.98 -7.96
CA LEU A 64 3.22 1.54 -7.69
C LEU A 64 1.78 1.15 -7.33
N THR A 65 1.14 0.34 -8.15
CA THR A 65 -0.19 -0.20 -7.88
C THR A 65 -0.08 -1.62 -7.30
N LEU A 66 -0.62 -1.82 -6.11
CA LEU A 66 -0.92 -3.11 -5.53
C LEU A 66 -2.36 -3.50 -5.89
N SER A 67 -2.54 -4.63 -6.57
CA SER A 67 -3.85 -5.21 -6.86
C SER A 67 -4.09 -6.42 -5.97
N LEU A 68 -5.15 -6.40 -5.15
CA LEU A 68 -5.54 -7.48 -4.27
C LEU A 68 -6.91 -8.03 -4.70
N PRO A 69 -6.96 -9.24 -5.29
CA PRO A 69 -8.23 -9.92 -5.55
C PRO A 69 -8.87 -10.41 -4.24
N LEU A 70 -10.15 -10.12 -4.05
CA LEU A 70 -10.97 -10.63 -2.96
C LEU A 70 -12.10 -11.49 -3.54
N TYR A 71 -12.10 -12.76 -3.19
CA TYR A 71 -13.16 -13.71 -3.53
C TYR A 71 -14.20 -13.73 -2.40
N VAL A 72 -15.44 -13.40 -2.72
CA VAL A 72 -16.56 -13.45 -1.80
C VAL A 72 -17.52 -14.52 -2.27
N ASP A 73 -17.74 -15.56 -1.47
CA ASP A 73 -18.76 -16.58 -1.73
C ASP A 73 -19.90 -16.40 -0.72
N ASN A 74 -21.03 -15.87 -1.20
CA ASN A 74 -22.20 -15.62 -0.39
C ASN A 74 -23.26 -16.70 -0.64
N ARG A 75 -23.17 -17.84 0.05
CA ARG A 75 -24.18 -18.90 -0.05
C ARG A 75 -25.34 -18.73 0.93
N GLY A 76 -25.40 -17.60 1.64
CA GLY A 76 -26.46 -17.28 2.58
C GLY A 76 -27.80 -16.96 1.90
N TYR A 77 -28.81 -16.70 2.73
CA TYR A 77 -30.17 -16.33 2.30
C TYR A 77 -30.33 -14.83 2.01
N TYR A 78 -29.33 -14.00 2.35
CA TYR A 78 -29.40 -12.54 2.22
C TYR A 78 -28.24 -12.01 1.39
N SER A 79 -28.50 -10.97 0.60
CA SER A 79 -27.46 -10.21 -0.09
C SER A 79 -26.66 -9.36 0.89
N LEU A 80 -25.38 -9.15 0.61
CA LEU A 80 -24.57 -8.14 1.29
C LEU A 80 -24.73 -6.82 0.53
N LYS A 81 -25.01 -5.73 1.24
CA LYS A 81 -25.13 -4.40 0.62
C LYS A 81 -24.00 -3.50 1.10
N GLU A 82 -23.66 -2.52 0.28
CA GLU A 82 -22.74 -1.44 0.64
C GLU A 82 -21.40 -1.97 1.19
N PHE A 83 -20.86 -2.99 0.53
CA PHE A 83 -19.54 -3.50 0.88
C PHE A 83 -18.51 -2.42 0.56
N HIS A 84 -17.75 -2.02 1.57
CA HIS A 84 -16.64 -1.10 1.45
C HIS A 84 -15.38 -1.78 1.98
N LEU A 85 -14.29 -1.61 1.25
CA LEU A 85 -12.96 -2.01 1.67
C LEU A 85 -12.08 -0.78 1.58
N SER A 86 -11.40 -0.41 2.66
CA SER A 86 -10.42 0.67 2.69
C SER A 86 -9.09 0.14 3.18
N THR A 87 -8.03 0.47 2.46
CA THR A 87 -6.66 0.14 2.84
C THR A 87 -5.88 1.44 3.02
N VAL A 88 -5.05 1.47 4.07
CA VAL A 88 -4.19 2.60 4.41
C VAL A 88 -2.78 2.07 4.58
N PHE A 89 -1.83 2.63 3.84
CA PHE A 89 -0.40 2.43 4.07
C PHE A 89 0.13 3.59 4.90
N SER A 90 0.94 3.26 5.90
CA SER A 90 1.61 4.21 6.77
C SER A 90 3.06 3.84 7.00
N ASP A 91 3.90 4.83 7.27
CA ASP A 91 5.29 4.62 7.67
C ASP A 91 5.40 4.05 9.10
N ALA A 92 6.64 3.83 9.56
CA ALA A 92 6.92 3.31 10.89
C ALA A 92 6.48 4.27 12.01
N GLU A 93 6.45 5.57 11.72
CA GLU A 93 6.00 6.64 12.61
C GLU A 93 4.47 6.82 12.61
N GLY A 94 3.76 6.15 11.70
CA GLY A 94 2.31 6.17 11.57
C GLY A 94 1.77 7.29 10.67
N ALA A 95 2.62 8.00 9.93
CA ALA A 95 2.16 8.95 8.93
C ALA A 95 1.63 8.22 7.70
N GLU A 96 0.48 8.67 7.20
CA GLU A 96 -0.15 8.12 5.99
C GLU A 96 0.73 8.36 4.76
N ILE A 97 0.95 7.28 3.99
CA ILE A 97 1.62 7.28 2.69
C ILE A 97 0.56 7.25 1.58
N SER A 98 -0.42 6.36 1.71
CA SER A 98 -1.50 6.22 0.75
C SER A 98 -2.77 5.64 1.37
N ARG A 99 -3.90 5.91 0.72
CA ARG A 99 -5.21 5.40 1.10
C ARG A 99 -6.04 5.18 -0.14
N ASP A 100 -6.62 3.99 -0.23
CA ASP A 100 -7.59 3.66 -1.26
C ASP A 100 -8.82 2.99 -0.69
N SER A 101 -9.89 3.01 -1.48
CA SER A 101 -11.13 2.34 -1.13
C SER A 101 -11.84 1.75 -2.32
N THR A 102 -12.41 0.56 -2.16
CA THR A 102 -13.28 -0.09 -3.13
C THR A 102 -14.68 -0.19 -2.56
N PHE A 103 -15.67 0.16 -3.39
CA PHE A 103 -17.08 0.07 -3.04
C PHE A 103 -17.83 -0.88 -3.97
N VAL A 104 -18.56 -1.83 -3.39
CA VAL A 104 -19.43 -2.76 -4.10
C VAL A 104 -20.85 -2.61 -3.55
N PRO A 105 -21.81 -2.13 -4.38
CA PRO A 105 -23.14 -1.79 -3.89
C PRO A 105 -23.93 -3.00 -3.41
N VAL A 106 -23.77 -4.15 -4.08
CA VAL A 106 -24.45 -5.39 -3.73
C VAL A 106 -23.60 -6.61 -4.10
N ILE A 107 -23.54 -7.57 -3.19
CA ILE A 107 -23.08 -8.94 -3.43
C ILE A 107 -24.32 -9.83 -3.28
N PRO A 108 -24.88 -10.35 -4.40
CA PRO A 108 -26.10 -11.13 -4.36
C PRO A 108 -25.99 -12.38 -3.48
N HIS A 109 -27.14 -12.89 -3.05
CA HIS A 109 -27.20 -14.16 -2.33
C HIS A 109 -27.09 -15.32 -3.32
N GLY A 110 -26.45 -16.40 -2.91
CA GLY A 110 -26.21 -17.58 -3.75
C GLY A 110 -25.16 -17.37 -4.84
N GLU A 111 -24.40 -16.27 -4.81
CA GLU A 111 -23.40 -15.94 -5.82
C GLU A 111 -22.00 -15.83 -5.22
N SER A 112 -21.01 -16.13 -6.07
CA SER A 112 -19.60 -15.89 -5.78
C SER A 112 -19.10 -14.75 -6.67
N VAL A 113 -18.49 -13.73 -6.07
CA VAL A 113 -18.03 -12.51 -6.75
C VAL A 113 -16.53 -12.32 -6.49
N THR A 114 -15.82 -11.87 -7.52
CA THR A 114 -14.43 -11.43 -7.39
C THR A 114 -14.39 -9.90 -7.40
N ILE A 115 -13.88 -9.31 -6.33
CA ILE A 115 -13.70 -7.88 -6.15
C ILE A 115 -12.21 -7.61 -6.27
N VAL A 116 -11.80 -6.68 -7.13
CA VAL A 116 -10.40 -6.27 -7.23
C VAL A 116 -10.22 -4.96 -6.45
N HIS A 117 -9.34 -4.97 -5.46
CA HIS A 117 -8.98 -3.80 -4.68
C HIS A 117 -7.60 -3.32 -5.09
N ASN A 118 -7.55 -2.13 -5.70
CA ASN A 118 -6.29 -1.52 -6.11
C ASN A 118 -5.91 -0.45 -5.10
N VAL A 119 -4.66 -0.50 -4.66
CA VAL A 119 -4.05 0.50 -3.80
C VAL A 119 -2.85 1.09 -4.52
N THR A 120 -2.82 2.41 -4.63
CA THR A 120 -1.77 3.12 -5.34
C THR A 120 -0.84 3.76 -4.33
N LEU A 121 0.43 3.38 -4.37
CA LEU A 121 1.48 3.97 -3.55
C LEU A 121 2.22 5.02 -4.39
N SER A 122 2.16 6.27 -3.92
CA SER A 122 2.99 7.35 -4.48
C SER A 122 4.44 7.15 -4.04
N MET A 123 5.29 6.75 -4.99
CA MET A 123 6.73 6.56 -4.74
C MET A 123 7.39 7.87 -4.34
N VAL A 124 6.98 9.00 -4.94
CA VAL A 124 7.45 10.33 -4.54
C VAL A 124 7.17 10.57 -3.06
N SER A 125 5.93 10.33 -2.61
CA SER A 125 5.56 10.59 -1.20
C SER A 125 6.27 9.66 -0.21
N LEU A 126 6.57 8.42 -0.63
CA LEU A 126 7.29 7.45 0.17
C LEU A 126 8.79 7.80 0.27
N LEU A 127 9.41 8.14 -0.85
CA LEU A 127 10.86 8.30 -0.98
C LEU A 127 11.33 9.72 -0.65
N GLU A 128 10.48 10.76 -0.78
CA GLU A 128 10.76 12.11 -0.27
C GLU A 128 10.93 12.13 1.25
N LYS A 129 10.26 11.21 1.96
CA LYS A 129 10.21 11.18 3.43
C LYS A 129 11.41 10.51 4.09
N GLY A 130 12.33 9.91 3.34
CA GLY A 130 13.58 9.48 3.95
C GLY A 130 14.44 8.57 3.09
N GLU A 131 15.75 8.83 3.17
CA GLU A 131 16.86 7.97 2.72
C GLU A 131 16.65 6.50 3.14
N GLN A 132 15.94 6.29 4.25
CA GLN A 132 15.64 4.97 4.80
C GLN A 132 14.96 4.04 3.80
N TYR A 133 14.01 4.51 2.98
CA TYR A 133 13.29 3.64 2.03
C TYR A 133 14.04 3.41 0.70
N LEU A 134 15.08 4.21 0.42
CA LEU A 134 15.94 4.05 -0.74
C LEU A 134 17.07 3.07 -0.51
N PHE A 135 17.66 3.09 0.70
CA PHE A 135 18.90 2.37 1.00
C PHE A 135 18.75 1.26 2.04
N ASN A 136 17.63 1.17 2.75
CA ASN A 136 17.39 0.14 3.76
C ASN A 136 16.03 -0.54 3.58
N ASP A 137 16.01 -1.84 3.78
CA ASP A 137 14.75 -2.58 3.89
C ASP A 137 14.01 -2.12 5.15
N ASN A 138 12.69 -2.02 5.04
CA ASN A 138 11.83 -1.54 6.13
C ASN A 138 10.44 -2.19 6.04
N ASP A 139 9.62 -2.02 7.07
CA ASP A 139 8.23 -2.49 7.05
C ASP A 139 7.29 -1.29 6.93
N LEU A 140 6.30 -1.40 6.03
CA LEU A 140 5.17 -0.48 5.96
C LEU A 140 4.03 -1.04 6.80
N ASN A 141 3.37 -0.17 7.56
CA ASN A 141 2.18 -0.53 8.31
C ASN A 141 0.98 -0.46 7.38
N VAL A 142 0.20 -1.54 7.33
CA VAL A 142 -1.02 -1.62 6.53
C VAL A 142 -2.22 -1.81 7.44
N SER A 143 -3.20 -0.92 7.31
CA SER A 143 -4.50 -1.03 7.97
C SER A 143 -5.57 -1.29 6.93
N VAL A 144 -6.34 -2.36 7.12
CA VAL A 144 -7.44 -2.74 6.24
C VAL A 144 -8.73 -2.71 7.04
N THR A 145 -9.69 -1.92 6.59
CA THR A 145 -11.05 -1.86 7.14
C THR A 145 -12.03 -2.32 6.08
N ALA A 146 -12.80 -3.36 6.38
CA ALA A 146 -13.89 -3.82 5.55
C ALA A 146 -15.20 -3.69 6.30
N GLY A 147 -16.23 -3.17 5.65
CA GLY A 147 -17.56 -3.17 6.24
C GLY A 147 -18.66 -3.32 5.21
N LEU A 148 -19.84 -3.68 5.70
CA LEU A 148 -20.98 -4.05 4.89
C LEU A 148 -22.27 -3.93 5.69
N ASN A 149 -23.39 -3.93 4.97
CA ASN A 149 -24.73 -4.07 5.52
C ASN A 149 -25.27 -5.47 5.24
N PHE A 150 -25.41 -6.26 6.30
CA PHE A 150 -25.92 -7.62 6.25
C PHE A 150 -27.44 -7.66 6.46
N ALA A 151 -28.14 -8.48 5.68
CA ALA A 151 -29.61 -8.61 5.74
C ALA A 151 -30.35 -7.26 5.71
N GLU A 152 -29.79 -6.29 4.97
CA GLU A 152 -30.28 -4.91 4.79
C GLU A 152 -30.36 -4.04 6.05
N LEU A 153 -30.02 -4.58 7.23
CA LEU A 153 -30.34 -3.95 8.52
C LEU A 153 -29.18 -3.97 9.52
N LEU A 154 -28.19 -4.83 9.33
CA LEU A 154 -27.13 -5.06 10.29
C LEU A 154 -25.79 -4.58 9.72
N PRO A 155 -25.34 -3.36 10.07
CA PRO A 155 -24.00 -2.92 9.72
C PRO A 155 -22.97 -3.79 10.46
N ALA A 156 -21.98 -4.27 9.73
CA ALA A 156 -20.84 -5.00 10.26
C ALA A 156 -19.57 -4.38 9.70
N GLU A 157 -18.57 -4.24 10.55
CA GLU A 157 -17.25 -3.74 10.19
C GLU A 157 -16.20 -4.62 10.86
N ILE A 158 -15.16 -4.94 10.11
CA ILE A 158 -13.97 -5.62 10.57
C ILE A 158 -12.77 -4.76 10.18
N SER A 159 -11.79 -4.69 11.07
CA SER A 159 -10.51 -4.07 10.77
C SER A 159 -9.38 -5.00 11.18
N THR A 160 -8.30 -4.99 10.40
CA THR A 160 -7.09 -5.74 10.67
C THR A 160 -5.89 -4.91 10.27
N ASN A 161 -4.76 -5.19 10.91
CA ASN A 161 -3.49 -4.57 10.61
C ASN A 161 -2.43 -5.64 10.38
N PHE A 162 -1.55 -5.37 9.43
CA PHE A 162 -0.38 -6.20 9.14
C PHE A 162 0.77 -5.33 8.65
N THR A 163 1.95 -5.92 8.55
CA THR A 163 3.14 -5.26 8.01
C THR A 163 3.41 -5.76 6.60
N PHE A 164 3.80 -4.85 5.72
CA PHE A 164 4.23 -5.13 4.37
C PHE A 164 5.75 -4.89 4.26
N PRO A 165 6.56 -5.91 3.93
CA PRO A 165 8.01 -5.76 3.85
C PRO A 165 8.38 -4.95 2.59
N TRP A 166 8.87 -3.73 2.81
CA TRP A 166 9.42 -2.88 1.78
C TRP A 166 10.90 -3.19 1.55
N GLY A 167 11.25 -3.58 0.33
CA GLY A 167 12.64 -3.76 -0.09
C GLY A 167 13.22 -2.48 -0.69
N ALA A 168 14.42 -2.09 -0.25
CA ALA A 168 15.10 -0.91 -0.77
C ALA A 168 15.60 -1.10 -2.22
N PRO A 169 15.41 -0.11 -3.11
CA PRO A 169 15.91 -0.17 -4.48
C PRO A 169 17.44 -0.09 -4.57
N PHE A 170 18.10 0.61 -3.63
CA PHE A 170 19.55 0.78 -3.60
C PHE A 170 20.15 0.20 -2.31
N TYR A 171 19.67 -0.99 -1.91
CA TYR A 171 20.16 -1.66 -0.72
C TYR A 171 21.68 -1.87 -0.80
N ASN A 172 22.39 -1.55 0.29
CA ASN A 172 23.84 -1.67 0.37
C ASN A 172 24.58 -0.96 -0.79
N PHE A 173 24.13 0.24 -1.16
CA PHE A 173 24.80 1.05 -2.16
C PHE A 173 26.22 1.43 -1.72
N VAL A 174 27.20 1.09 -2.54
CA VAL A 174 28.62 1.33 -2.28
C VAL A 174 29.30 1.85 -3.55
N LEU A 175 30.15 2.87 -3.36
CA LEU A 175 31.19 3.24 -4.32
C LEU A 175 32.55 2.78 -3.79
N GLY A 176 33.30 2.10 -4.65
CA GLY A 176 34.66 1.64 -4.37
C GLY A 176 35.70 2.75 -4.52
N GLU A 177 36.95 2.38 -4.28
CA GLU A 177 38.08 3.29 -4.46
C GLU A 177 38.32 3.62 -5.93
N PRO A 178 38.61 4.90 -6.28
CA PRO A 178 38.93 5.27 -7.65
C PRO A 178 40.21 4.59 -8.15
N ALA A 179 40.12 3.93 -9.31
CA ALA A 179 41.24 3.32 -10.02
C ALA A 179 41.67 4.19 -11.21
N TYR A 180 42.96 4.45 -11.34
CA TYR A 180 43.51 5.38 -12.34
C TYR A 180 44.11 4.64 -13.53
N GLY A 181 43.58 4.91 -14.71
CA GLY A 181 44.07 4.43 -15.99
C GLY A 181 44.47 5.60 -16.90
N GLN A 182 45.50 5.40 -17.72
CA GLN A 182 45.82 6.38 -18.76
C GLN A 182 44.78 6.31 -19.87
N PHE A 183 44.16 7.45 -20.21
CA PHE A 183 43.21 7.55 -21.32
C PHE A 183 43.88 8.12 -22.58
N ASP A 184 44.42 9.35 -22.46
CA ASP A 184 45.14 10.01 -23.55
C ASP A 184 46.32 10.87 -23.00
N SER A 185 46.86 11.78 -23.82
CA SER A 185 47.98 12.65 -23.41
C SER A 185 47.55 13.86 -22.56
N ALA A 186 46.25 14.10 -22.40
CA ALA A 186 45.69 15.28 -21.73
C ALA A 186 44.69 14.93 -20.61
N GLN A 187 44.30 13.67 -20.47
CA GLN A 187 43.29 13.16 -19.55
C GLN A 187 43.65 11.80 -18.95
N VAL A 188 43.14 11.56 -17.75
CA VAL A 188 43.22 10.30 -17.01
C VAL A 188 41.81 9.75 -16.90
N ALA A 189 41.65 8.46 -17.21
CA ALA A 189 40.44 7.72 -16.90
C ALA A 189 40.47 7.34 -15.42
N VAL A 190 39.42 7.68 -14.69
CA VAL A 190 39.21 7.24 -13.31
C VAL A 190 38.01 6.31 -13.32
N ALA A 191 38.22 5.04 -13.02
CA ALA A 191 37.15 4.05 -12.92
C ALA A 191 36.79 3.86 -11.44
N VAL A 192 35.52 4.03 -11.11
CA VAL A 192 35.00 3.87 -9.74
C VAL A 192 34.03 2.69 -9.73
N PRO A 193 34.35 1.58 -9.05
CA PRO A 193 33.42 0.47 -8.90
C PRO A 193 32.15 0.93 -8.16
N MET A 194 30.99 0.52 -8.64
CA MET A 194 29.68 0.81 -8.07
C MET A 194 28.87 -0.48 -7.95
N SER A 195 28.33 -0.71 -6.76
CA SER A 195 27.51 -1.90 -6.48
C SER A 195 26.33 -1.59 -5.56
N PHE A 196 25.21 -2.28 -5.76
CA PHE A 196 24.04 -2.27 -4.89
C PHE A 196 23.13 -3.46 -5.19
N GLU A 197 22.15 -3.69 -4.33
CA GLU A 197 21.13 -4.72 -4.48
C GLU A 197 19.74 -4.07 -4.59
N ASN A 198 18.97 -4.48 -5.61
CA ASN A 198 17.59 -4.08 -5.74
C ASN A 198 16.70 -5.09 -5.01
N HIS A 199 16.24 -4.74 -3.82
CA HIS A 199 15.29 -5.56 -3.05
C HIS A 199 13.83 -5.19 -3.34
N ALA A 200 13.58 -4.12 -4.10
CA ALA A 200 12.24 -3.65 -4.38
C ALA A 200 11.44 -4.62 -5.28
N VAL A 201 10.11 -4.49 -5.24
CA VAL A 201 9.14 -5.26 -6.06
C VAL A 201 9.02 -4.72 -7.50
N PHE A 202 9.99 -3.92 -7.94
CA PHE A 202 10.00 -3.32 -9.26
C PHE A 202 11.43 -3.25 -9.82
N ASP A 203 11.51 -3.22 -11.15
CA ASP A 203 12.77 -3.01 -11.85
C ASP A 203 13.22 -1.56 -11.73
N ILE A 204 14.52 -1.37 -11.54
CA ILE A 204 15.15 -0.06 -11.60
C ILE A 204 15.58 0.20 -13.02
N ALA A 205 15.16 1.33 -13.59
CA ALA A 205 15.61 1.78 -14.91
C ALA A 205 15.84 3.29 -14.88
N GLY A 206 17.08 3.74 -15.08
CA GLY A 206 17.37 5.17 -15.18
C GLY A 206 18.85 5.50 -15.13
N ASN A 207 19.15 6.72 -14.69
CA ASN A 207 20.48 7.30 -14.68
C ASN A 207 20.97 7.48 -13.25
N ILE A 208 22.22 7.12 -13.01
CA ILE A 208 22.97 7.53 -11.82
C ILE A 208 24.04 8.51 -12.29
N ARG A 209 23.94 9.76 -11.83
CA ARG A 209 24.93 10.80 -12.07
C ARG A 209 25.83 10.92 -10.85
N ILE A 210 27.13 10.92 -11.07
CA ILE A 210 28.13 11.05 -10.02
C ILE A 210 29.05 12.22 -10.36
N GLU A 211 29.27 13.07 -9.36
CA GLU A 211 30.22 14.17 -9.41
C GLU A 211 31.41 13.85 -8.50
N LEU A 212 32.62 13.96 -9.03
CA LEU A 212 33.87 13.69 -8.34
C LEU A 212 34.50 14.99 -7.83
N TYR A 213 34.67 15.12 -6.51
CA TYR A 213 35.25 16.29 -5.86
C TYR A 213 36.56 15.95 -5.16
N ASP A 214 37.49 16.89 -5.14
CA ASP A 214 38.69 16.81 -4.32
C ASP A 214 38.44 17.15 -2.84
N SER A 215 39.46 16.91 -2.00
CA SER A 215 39.44 17.27 -0.57
C SER A 215 39.26 18.76 -0.27
N ALA A 216 39.47 19.65 -1.26
CA ALA A 216 39.21 21.08 -1.13
C ALA A 216 37.79 21.47 -1.56
N GLY A 217 36.98 20.52 -2.05
CA GLY A 217 35.62 20.73 -2.55
C GLY A 217 35.54 21.27 -3.97
N SER A 218 36.62 21.13 -4.77
CA SER A 218 36.61 21.49 -6.19
C SER A 218 36.12 20.32 -7.03
N LEU A 219 35.18 20.57 -7.93
CA LEU A 219 34.70 19.58 -8.89
C LEU A 219 35.82 19.23 -9.87
N LEU A 220 36.20 17.95 -9.92
CA LEU A 220 37.21 17.41 -10.83
C LEU A 220 36.60 16.92 -12.14
N SER A 221 35.47 16.19 -12.06
CA SER A 221 34.75 15.64 -13.21
C SER A 221 33.32 15.25 -12.82
N GLU A 222 32.46 15.15 -13.82
CA GLU A 222 31.10 14.60 -13.72
C GLU A 222 31.00 13.39 -14.67
N SER A 223 30.24 12.38 -14.28
CA SER A 223 29.91 11.23 -15.12
C SER A 223 28.48 10.76 -14.85
N GLN A 224 27.90 10.05 -15.81
CA GLN A 224 26.58 9.45 -15.69
C GLN A 224 26.61 8.03 -16.27
N THR A 225 25.88 7.13 -15.63
CA THR A 225 25.71 5.76 -16.11
C THR A 225 24.23 5.40 -16.14
N ILE A 226 23.84 4.66 -17.18
CA ILE A 226 22.49 4.13 -17.32
C ILE A 226 22.47 2.77 -16.63
N VAL A 227 21.56 2.59 -15.68
CA VAL A 227 21.38 1.34 -14.95
C VAL A 227 20.03 0.72 -15.28
N TYR A 228 20.04 -0.60 -15.48
CA TYR A 228 18.85 -1.43 -15.46
C TYR A 228 19.09 -2.61 -14.54
N VAL A 229 18.30 -2.69 -13.46
CA VAL A 229 18.47 -3.69 -12.40
C VAL A 229 17.11 -4.31 -12.11
N PRO A 230 16.88 -5.55 -12.58
CA PRO A 230 15.63 -6.25 -12.31
C PRO A 230 15.33 -6.33 -10.81
N GLN A 231 14.06 -6.48 -10.45
CA GLN A 231 13.64 -6.75 -9.07
C GLN A 231 14.41 -7.94 -8.48
N HIS A 232 14.77 -7.84 -7.20
CA HIS A 232 15.50 -8.88 -6.44
C HIS A 232 16.84 -9.30 -7.08
N SER A 233 17.57 -8.36 -7.66
CA SER A 233 18.87 -8.61 -8.30
C SER A 233 19.94 -7.59 -7.90
N ALA A 234 21.20 -7.96 -8.08
CA ALA A 234 22.34 -7.09 -7.76
C ALA A 234 22.90 -6.41 -9.01
N TYR A 235 23.36 -5.17 -8.83
CA TYR A 235 24.16 -4.44 -9.81
C TYR A 235 25.62 -4.40 -9.38
N ASN A 236 26.52 -4.62 -10.33
CA ASN A 236 27.95 -4.41 -10.19
C ASN A 236 28.49 -3.86 -11.52
N GLY A 237 29.11 -2.70 -11.50
CA GLY A 237 29.71 -2.09 -12.68
C GLY A 237 30.67 -0.99 -12.29
N ASP A 238 31.27 -0.35 -13.28
CA ASP A 238 32.20 0.77 -13.07
C ASP A 238 31.59 2.05 -13.63
N VAL A 239 31.87 3.17 -12.97
CA VAL A 239 31.60 4.52 -13.49
C VAL A 239 32.93 5.16 -13.87
N GLU A 240 33.05 5.54 -15.14
CA GLU A 240 34.27 6.14 -15.67
C GLU A 240 34.18 7.67 -15.68
N PHE A 241 35.23 8.33 -15.20
CA PHE A 241 35.40 9.78 -15.24
C PHE A 241 36.64 10.12 -16.08
N TYR A 242 36.64 11.32 -16.65
CA TYR A 242 37.75 11.82 -17.48
C TYR A 242 38.29 13.12 -16.89
N VAL A 243 39.38 13.01 -16.14
CA VAL A 243 39.98 14.14 -15.40
C VAL A 243 41.18 14.68 -16.18
N PRO A 244 41.38 16.01 -16.28
CA PRO A 244 42.58 16.58 -16.91
C PRO A 244 43.89 16.06 -16.29
N LEU A 245 44.83 15.64 -17.13
CA LEU A 245 46.14 15.13 -16.75
C LEU A 245 47.04 16.29 -16.29
N SER A 246 46.98 16.60 -15.00
CA SER A 246 47.92 17.49 -14.32
C SER A 246 48.37 16.87 -13.00
N ALA A 247 49.60 17.17 -12.55
CA ALA A 247 50.10 16.68 -11.26
C ALA A 247 49.18 17.09 -10.09
N ALA A 248 48.58 18.28 -10.17
CA ALA A 248 47.61 18.78 -9.19
C ALA A 248 46.31 17.96 -9.22
N SER A 249 45.79 17.65 -10.40
CA SER A 249 44.54 16.89 -10.58
C SER A 249 44.69 15.44 -10.12
N LEU A 250 45.83 14.80 -10.37
CA LEU A 250 46.09 13.45 -9.85
C LEU A 250 46.20 13.44 -8.32
N SER A 251 46.90 14.40 -7.73
CA SER A 251 46.99 14.49 -6.26
C SER A 251 45.65 14.84 -5.61
N ALA A 252 44.86 15.70 -6.26
CA ALA A 252 43.55 16.12 -5.80
C ALA A 252 42.53 14.98 -5.87
N ALA A 253 42.65 14.11 -6.89
CA ALA A 253 41.78 12.95 -7.03
C ALA A 253 42.04 11.85 -5.99
N GLN A 254 43.14 11.87 -5.23
CA GLN A 254 43.47 10.79 -4.27
C GLN A 254 42.61 10.78 -2.99
N ASN A 255 42.03 11.92 -2.60
CA ASN A 255 41.16 12.02 -1.43
C ASN A 255 40.12 13.11 -1.69
N GLY A 256 38.87 12.81 -1.36
CA GLY A 256 37.76 13.73 -1.56
C GLY A 256 36.42 13.05 -1.32
N HIS A 257 35.42 13.44 -2.10
CA HIS A 257 34.09 12.87 -2.01
C HIS A 257 33.38 12.79 -3.36
N PHE A 258 32.40 11.90 -3.43
CA PHE A 258 31.44 11.81 -4.49
C PHE A 258 30.13 12.46 -4.06
N ASN A 259 29.50 13.20 -4.97
CA ASN A 259 28.07 13.48 -4.88
C ASN A 259 27.33 12.59 -5.87
N VAL A 260 26.43 11.75 -5.37
CA VAL A 260 25.65 10.81 -6.16
C VAL A 260 24.20 11.29 -6.27
N TYR A 261 23.69 11.31 -7.50
CA TYR A 261 22.32 11.66 -7.84
C TYR A 261 21.67 10.49 -8.57
N PHE A 262 20.48 10.14 -8.14
CA PHE A 262 19.68 9.03 -8.66
C PHE A 262 18.48 9.61 -9.38
N ASP A 263 18.31 9.25 -10.65
CA ASP A 263 17.15 9.57 -11.48
C ASP A 263 16.67 8.27 -12.11
N ILE A 264 15.71 7.60 -11.47
CA ILE A 264 15.22 6.28 -11.92
C ILE A 264 13.79 6.32 -12.46
N GLY A 265 13.35 7.49 -12.92
CA GLY A 265 11.99 7.74 -13.42
C GLY A 265 10.90 7.73 -12.33
N LEU A 266 11.07 6.94 -11.27
CA LEU A 266 10.17 6.87 -10.10
C LEU A 266 10.50 7.92 -9.04
N VAL A 267 11.77 8.31 -8.95
CA VAL A 267 12.28 9.24 -7.95
C VAL A 267 13.53 9.93 -8.48
N GLU A 268 13.65 11.21 -8.12
CA GLU A 268 14.89 11.97 -8.19
C GLU A 268 15.40 12.18 -6.76
N TYR A 269 16.61 11.71 -6.46
CA TYR A 269 17.21 11.83 -5.13
C TYR A 269 18.69 12.20 -5.21
N GLY A 270 19.15 13.06 -4.31
CA GLY A 270 20.56 13.43 -4.16
C GLY A 270 20.75 14.90 -3.74
N PRO A 271 21.99 15.29 -3.39
CA PRO A 271 23.19 14.46 -3.41
C PRO A 271 23.30 13.51 -2.22
N LEU A 272 23.65 12.24 -2.47
CA LEU A 272 24.25 11.37 -1.48
C LEU A 272 25.77 11.58 -1.48
N VAL A 273 26.34 11.95 -0.33
CA VAL A 273 27.77 12.28 -0.21
C VAL A 273 28.56 11.07 0.30
N ILE A 274 29.52 10.59 -0.48
CA ILE A 274 30.38 9.44 -0.11
C ILE A 274 31.84 9.86 -0.14
N GLN A 275 32.55 9.72 0.99
CA GLN A 275 33.98 10.03 1.10
C GLN A 275 34.83 8.91 0.52
N TYR A 276 35.99 9.24 -0.03
CA TYR A 276 36.98 8.28 -0.51
C TYR A 276 38.41 8.76 -0.22
N GLY A 277 39.35 7.81 -0.10
CA GLY A 277 40.78 8.08 0.12
C GLY A 277 41.23 8.37 1.56
#